data_AF-A0A7V6NIU3-F1
#
_entry.id   AF-A0A7V6NIU3-F1
#
_cell.length_a   1.000
_cell.length_b   1.000
_cell.length_c   1.000
_cell.angle_alpha   90.00
_cell.angle_beta   90.00
_cell.angle_gamma   90.00
#
_symmetry.space_group_name_H-M   'P 1'
#
loop_
_entity.id
_entity.type
_entity.pdbx_description
1 polymer ?
#
loop_
_entity_poly.entity_id
_entity_poly.type
_entity_poly.pdbx_seq_one_letter_code
_entity_poly.pdbx_strand_id
1 'polypeptide(L)' 'MVNDIEIELIKKDIKKLHLSVHPPDGRVRISAPKKMDDEAIRLFVISKLSWIKKQRSKFKLTGDKFSLRLPFLFFKL' A
#
# COMPACT_ATOMS: atom_id res chain seq x y z
N MET A 1 12.03 2.91 0.15
CA MET A 1 11.92 1.43 0.00
C MET A 1 12.14 0.77 1.35
N VAL A 2 11.49 -0.36 1.62
CA VAL A 2 11.72 -1.18 2.83
C VAL A 2 11.80 -2.64 2.41
N ASN A 3 12.93 -3.31 2.67
CA ASN A 3 13.15 -4.73 2.32
C ASN A 3 12.82 -5.03 0.84
N ASP A 4 13.36 -4.23 -0.08
CA ASP A 4 13.12 -4.32 -1.54
C ASP A 4 11.67 -4.08 -1.98
N ILE A 5 10.82 -3.58 -1.08
CA ILE A 5 9.44 -3.21 -1.39
C ILE A 5 9.39 -1.69 -1.54
N GLU A 6 8.99 -1.24 -2.73
CA GLU A 6 8.58 0.14 -2.96
C GLU A 6 7.26 0.42 -2.26
N ILE A 7 7.24 1.53 -1.53
CA ILE A 7 6.09 1.95 -0.73
C ILE A 7 5.84 3.41 -1.01
N GLU A 8 4.64 3.70 -1.50
CA GLU A 8 4.14 5.05 -1.65
C GLU A 8 3.71 5.58 -0.27
N LEU A 9 4.43 6.57 0.25
CA LEU A 9 4.11 7.20 1.53
C LEU A 9 3.36 8.52 1.30
N ILE A 10 2.20 8.66 1.95
CA ILE A 10 1.41 9.89 1.93
C ILE A 10 1.14 10.35 3.34
N LYS A 11 1.61 11.55 3.65
CA LYS A 11 1.31 12.21 4.92
C LYS A 11 0.07 13.09 4.78
N LYS A 12 -0.97 12.80 5.57
CA LYS A 12 -2.25 13.53 5.54
C LYS A 12 -2.81 13.71 6.95
N ASP A 13 -3.86 14.51 7.09
CA ASP A 13 -4.49 14.76 8.38
C ASP A 13 -5.39 13.58 8.79
N ILE A 14 -4.78 12.59 9.43
CA ILE A 14 -5.42 11.35 9.90
C ILE A 14 -4.85 10.97 11.26
N LYS A 15 -5.61 10.19 12.03
CA LYS A 15 -5.22 9.75 13.37
C LYS A 15 -4.40 8.45 13.38
N LYS A 16 -4.57 7.60 12.37
CA LYS A 16 -4.00 6.23 12.33
C LYS A 16 -3.24 5.99 11.04
N LEU A 17 -2.25 5.11 11.11
CA LEU A 17 -1.57 4.57 9.94
C LEU A 17 -2.51 3.60 9.20
N HIS A 18 -2.62 3.78 7.88
CA HIS A 18 -3.31 2.85 7.01
C HIS A 18 -2.33 2.29 5.99
N LEU A 19 -2.32 0.97 5.83
CA LEU A 19 -1.51 0.23 4.87
C LEU A 19 -2.43 -0.54 3.93
N SER A 20 -2.25 -0.36 2.63
CA SER A 20 -3.00 -1.05 1.59
C SER A 20 -2.07 -1.60 0.51
N VAL A 21 -2.52 -2.70 -0.12
CA VAL A 21 -1.88 -3.29 -1.28
C VAL A 21 -2.90 -3.27 -2.41
N HIS A 22 -2.56 -2.60 -3.51
CA HIS A 22 -3.46 -2.35 -4.63
C HIS A 22 -3.11 -3.22 -5.84
N PRO A 23 -4.11 -3.77 -6.55
CA PRO A 23 -3.90 -4.39 -7.86
C PRO A 23 -3.46 -3.35 -8.91
N PRO A 24 -2.95 -3.79 -10.07
CA PRO A 24 -2.63 -5.18 -10.45
C PRO A 24 -1.29 -5.70 -9.91
N ASP A 25 -0.30 -4.81 -9.71
CA ASP A 25 1.10 -5.20 -9.41
C ASP A 25 1.39 -5.40 -7.91
N GLY A 26 0.35 -5.31 -7.08
CA GLY A 26 0.47 -5.33 -5.63
C GLY A 26 1.23 -4.11 -5.10
N ARG A 27 0.93 -2.92 -5.63
CA ARG A 27 1.54 -1.65 -5.19
C ARG A 27 1.18 -1.37 -3.75
N VAL A 28 2.18 -1.06 -2.92
CA VAL A 28 2.01 -0.86 -1.49
C VAL A 28 1.92 0.63 -1.18
N ARG A 29 0.87 1.04 -0.47
CA ARG A 29 0.64 2.43 -0.09
C ARG A 29 0.43 2.56 1.41
N ILE A 30 1.02 3.60 1.98
CA ILE A 30 0.85 3.99 3.38
C ILE A 30 0.31 5.39 3.46
N SER A 31 -0.80 5.57 4.17
CA SER A 31 -1.22 6.87 4.66
C SER A 31 -0.80 7.03 6.11
N ALA A 32 -0.05 8.08 6.42
CA ALA A 32 0.43 8.40 7.76
C ALA A 32 -0.06 9.78 8.23
N PRO A 33 -0.20 10.01 9.55
CA PRO A 33 -0.39 11.35 10.10
C PRO A 33 0.77 12.28 9.72
N LYS A 34 0.48 13.56 9.43
CA LYS A 34 1.51 14.56 9.06
C LYS A 34 2.64 14.69 10.08
N LYS A 35 2.31 14.59 11.37
CA LYS A 35 3.27 14.76 12.48
C LYS A 35 3.98 13.46 12.88
N MET A 36 3.70 12.35 12.19
CA MET A 36 4.32 11.07 12.52
C MET A 36 5.74 11.01 11.99
N ASP A 37 6.63 10.50 12.83
CA ASP A 37 8.04 10.30 12.51
C ASP A 37 8.23 9.19 11.47
N ASP A 38 9.21 9.38 10.59
CA ASP A 38 9.47 8.46 9.47
C ASP A 38 10.03 7.12 9.95
N GLU A 39 10.80 7.10 11.05
CA GLU A 39 11.30 5.84 11.62
C GLU A 39 10.15 5.03 12.24
N ALA A 40 9.20 5.69 12.92
CA ALA A 40 7.99 5.03 13.41
C ALA A 40 7.15 4.43 12.27
N ILE A 41 7.06 5.12 11.12
CA ILE A 41 6.39 4.62 9.91
C ILE A 41 7.15 3.39 9.38
N ARG A 42 8.48 3.45 9.32
CA ARG A 42 9.34 2.36 8.85
C ARG A 42 9.22 1.11 9.73
N LEU A 43 9.27 1.26 11.05
CA LEU A 43 9.07 0.16 12.01
C LEU A 43 7.69 -0.47 11.84
N PHE A 44 6.66 0.35 11.64
CA PHE A 44 5.33 -0.15 11.32
C PHE A 44 5.32 -1.00 10.04
N VAL A 45 5.98 -0.55 8.96
CA VAL A 45 6.11 -1.34 7.72
C VAL A 45 6.79 -2.68 7.99
N ILE A 46 7.93 -2.66 8.70
CA ILE A 46 8.70 -3.86 9.01
C ILE A 46 7.82 -4.89 9.72
N SER A 47 7.01 -4.44 10.70
CA SER A 47 6.06 -5.28 11.42
C SER A 47 4.98 -5.92 10.53
N LYS A 48 4.74 -5.38 9.33
CA LYS A 48 3.72 -5.84 8.38
C LYS A 48 4.28 -6.55 7.15
N LEU A 49 5.60 -6.77 7.06
CA LEU A 49 6.22 -7.38 5.88
C LEU A 49 5.59 -8.72 5.47
N SER A 50 5.35 -9.61 6.44
CA SER A 50 4.70 -10.91 6.17
C SER A 50 3.29 -10.76 5.60
N TRP A 51 2.52 -9.80 6.13
CA TRP A 51 1.19 -9.49 5.61
C TRP A 51 1.26 -8.89 4.19
N ILE A 52 2.18 -7.96 3.96
CA ILE A 52 2.38 -7.32 2.64
C ILE A 52 2.70 -8.39 1.58
N LYS A 53 3.64 -9.29 1.87
CA LYS A 53 4.01 -10.39 0.98
C LYS A 53 2.80 -11.28 0.66
N LYS A 54 2.01 -11.64 1.68
CA LYS A 54 0.77 -12.43 1.53
C LYS A 54 -0.32 -11.72 0.71
N GLN A 55 -0.43 -10.39 0.79
CA GLN A 55 -1.39 -9.66 -0.04
C GLN A 55 -0.90 -9.54 -1.49
N ARG A 56 0.40 -9.24 -1.71
CA ARG A 56 0.97 -9.18 -3.08
C ARG A 56 0.83 -10.51 -3.82
N SER A 57 0.96 -11.65 -3.14
CA SER A 57 0.82 -12.96 -3.78
C SER A 57 -0.60 -13.22 -4.31
N LYS A 58 -1.64 -12.63 -3.71
CA LYS A 58 -3.01 -12.74 -4.23
C LYS A 58 -3.17 -12.07 -5.59
N PHE A 59 -2.45 -10.97 -5.82
CA PHE A 59 -2.56 -10.18 -7.04
C PHE A 59 -1.59 -10.66 -8.13
N LYS A 60 -0.47 -11.28 -7.78
CA LYS A 60 0.43 -11.94 -8.76
C LYS A 60 -0.26 -13.05 -9.56
N LEU A 61 -1.30 -13.68 -9.01
CA LEU A 61 -2.12 -14.69 -9.71
C LEU A 61 -3.20 -14.07 -10.60
N THR A 62 -3.38 -12.75 -10.57
CA THR A 62 -4.37 -11.99 -11.36
C THR A 62 -3.69 -11.06 -12.37
N GLY A 63 -2.47 -11.37 -12.79
CA GLY A 63 -1.86 -10.76 -13.97
C GLY A 63 -2.55 -11.31 -15.21
N ASP A 64 -3.46 -10.53 -15.80
CA ASP A 64 -3.71 -10.41 -17.26
C ASP A 64 -5.07 -9.80 -17.63
N LYS A 65 -6.00 -9.58 -16.69
CA LYS A 65 -7.36 -9.09 -17.05
C LYS A 65 -7.62 -7.59 -16.88
N PHE A 66 -6.72 -6.81 -16.27
CA PHE A 66 -7.00 -5.42 -15.89
C PHE A 66 -6.28 -4.33 -16.72
N SER A 67 -5.36 -4.70 -17.63
CA SER A 67 -4.69 -3.73 -18.50
C SER A 67 -5.62 -3.01 -19.49
N LEU A 68 -6.92 -3.33 -19.53
CA LEU A 68 -7.90 -2.80 -20.49
C LEU A 68 -9.06 -2.00 -19.87
N ARG A 69 -9.03 -1.56 -18.61
CA ARG A 69 -10.05 -0.61 -18.12
C ARG A 69 -9.48 0.63 -17.42
N LEU A 70 -9.81 1.74 -18.07
CA LEU A 70 -9.59 3.16 -17.82
C LEU A 70 -9.62 3.61 -16.35
N PRO A 71 -8.89 4.71 -16.03
CA PRO A 71 -8.72 5.23 -14.68
C PRO A 71 -10.02 5.88 -14.18
N PHE A 72 -10.13 6.03 -12.87
CA PHE A 72 -11.22 6.71 -12.15
C PHE A 72 -12.55 5.96 -12.16
N LEU A 73 -12.81 5.18 -11.10
CA LEU A 73 -14.13 5.18 -10.46
C LEU A 73 -14.08 4.36 -9.18
N PHE A 74 -13.69 4.92 -8.05
CA PHE A 74 -14.09 4.38 -6.74
C PHE A 74 -14.12 5.49 -5.68
N PHE A 75 -15.16 6.32 -5.76
CA PHE A 75 -15.76 6.95 -4.59
C PHE A 75 -17.28 6.92 -4.77
N LYS A 76 -17.92 5.86 -4.28
CA LYS A 76 -19.35 5.85 -3.96
C LYS A 76 -19.65 4.67 -3.04
N LEU A 77 -19.92 4.99 -1.77
CA LEU A 77 -21.00 4.50 -0.91
C LEU A 77 -20.78 5.08 0.49
#